data_AF-A0A2M7B228-F1
#
_entry.id   AF-A0A2M7B228-F1
#
_cell.length_a   1.000
_cell.length_b   1.000
_cell.length_c   1.000
_cell.angle_alpha   90.00
_cell.angle_beta   90.00
_cell.angle_gamma   90.00
#
_symmetry.space_group_name_H-M   'P 1'
#
loop_
_entity.id
_entity.type
_entity.pdbx_description
1 polymer ?
#
loop_
_entity_poly.entity_id
_entity_poly.type
_entity_poly.pdbx_seq_one_letter_code
_entity_poly.pdbx_strand_id
1 'polypeptide(L)'
;MNEILSNKLVNLPQLPGVYIMRDLSGRIIYVGKATSLKSRVKSYFIDTEKSLKNSLLVKTIKNIDYILTANVKEALILEESLIKRFQPKYNVLLKDDKRYPYIKITDDKFPFLNIVR
;
A
#
# COMPACT_ATOMS: atom_id res chain seq x y z
N MET A 1 1.70 10.36 -19.61
CA MET A 1 1.38 9.13 -18.86
C MET A 1 1.24 8.01 -19.88
N ASN A 2 1.75 6.81 -19.61
CA ASN A 2 1.70 5.71 -20.59
C ASN A 2 0.26 5.19 -20.75
N GLU A 3 -0.21 4.91 -21.97
CA GLU A 3 -1.62 4.53 -22.25
C GLU A 3 -2.09 3.29 -21.46
N ILE A 4 -1.17 2.35 -21.23
CA ILE A 4 -1.42 1.14 -20.45
C ILE A 4 -1.75 1.48 -18.99
N LEU A 5 -1.07 2.48 -18.42
CA LEU A 5 -1.29 2.91 -17.05
C LEU A 5 -2.62 3.65 -16.91
N SER A 6 -2.97 4.51 -17.88
CA SER A 6 -4.26 5.19 -17.88
C SER A 6 -5.44 4.23 -18.01
N ASN A 7 -5.34 3.20 -18.85
CA ASN A 7 -6.39 2.18 -18.98
C ASN A 7 -6.57 1.38 -17.67
N LYS A 8 -5.47 1.01 -17.00
CA LYS A 8 -5.55 0.36 -15.68
C LYS A 8 -6.24 1.25 -14.64
N LEU A 9 -5.96 2.55 -14.62
CA LEU A 9 -6.56 3.49 -13.66
C LEU A 9 -8.09 3.59 -13.79
N VAL A 10 -8.61 3.52 -15.02
CA VAL A 10 -10.06 3.57 -15.28
C VAL A 10 -10.77 2.31 -14.75
N ASN A 11 -10.11 1.15 -14.89
CA ASN A 11 -10.66 -0.17 -14.59
C ASN A 11 -10.41 -0.64 -13.14
N LEU A 12 -9.85 0.20 -12.27
CA LEU A 12 -9.70 -0.15 -10.87
C LEU A 12 -11.07 -0.28 -10.17
N PRO A 13 -11.26 -1.28 -9.29
CA PRO A 13 -12.50 -1.47 -8.57
C PRO A 13 -12.69 -0.42 -7.47
N GLN A 14 -13.95 -0.09 -7.17
CA GLN A 14 -14.34 0.73 -6.01
C GLN A 14 -14.53 -0.15 -4.76
N LEU A 15 -13.56 -1.01 -4.49
CA LEU A 15 -13.57 -1.97 -3.39
C LEU A 15 -12.33 -1.78 -2.50
N PRO A 16 -12.39 -2.24 -1.24
CA PRO A 16 -11.23 -2.24 -0.37
C PRO A 16 -10.15 -3.21 -0.86
N GLY A 17 -8.90 -2.89 -0.55
CA GLY A 17 -7.78 -3.75 -0.91
C GLY A 17 -6.43 -3.06 -0.76
N VAL A 18 -5.41 -3.75 -1.26
CA VAL A 18 -4.03 -3.26 -1.30
C VAL A 18 -3.64 -2.98 -2.75
N TYR A 19 -3.06 -1.81 -3.02
CA TYR A 19 -2.44 -1.49 -4.30
C TYR A 19 -0.92 -1.60 -4.20
N ILE A 20 -0.30 -2.05 -5.29
CA ILE A 20 1.14 -2.33 -5.39
C ILE A 20 1.67 -1.57 -6.60
N MET A 21 2.64 -0.70 -6.38
CA MET A 21 3.27 0.10 -7.43
C MET A 21 4.65 -0.47 -7.75
N ARG A 22 4.97 -0.55 -9.04
CA ARG A 22 6.23 -1.11 -9.54
C ARG A 22 6.96 -0.16 -10.49
N ASP A 23 8.28 -0.26 -10.50
CA ASP A 23 9.16 0.43 -11.46
C ASP A 23 9.26 -0.29 -12.82
N LEU A 24 10.11 0.22 -13.73
CA LEU A 24 10.34 -0.36 -15.06
C LEU A 24 10.86 -1.79 -15.00
N SER A 25 11.62 -2.14 -13.96
CA SER A 25 12.18 -3.48 -13.76
C SER A 25 11.20 -4.44 -13.08
N GLY A 26 9.97 -4.00 -12.80
CA GLY A 26 8.96 -4.80 -12.11
C GLY A 26 9.15 -4.88 -10.58
N ARG A 27 10.14 -4.19 -10.01
CA ARG A 27 10.38 -4.17 -8.56
C ARG A 27 9.27 -3.42 -7.85
N ILE A 28 8.84 -3.94 -6.69
CA ILE A 28 7.85 -3.27 -5.84
C ILE A 28 8.52 -2.06 -5.19
N ILE A 29 8.01 -0.87 -5.52
CA ILE A 29 8.55 0.40 -5.01
C ILE A 29 7.66 1.01 -3.93
N TYR A 30 6.36 0.70 -3.94
CA TYR A 30 5.41 1.14 -2.94
C TYR A 30 4.23 0.18 -2.81
N VAL A 31 3.72 0.00 -1.60
CA VAL A 31 2.53 -0.76 -1.25
C VAL A 31 1.64 0.13 -0.38
N GLY A 32 0.33 0.14 -0.63
CA GLY A 32 -0.58 0.86 0.24
C GLY A 32 -1.97 0.25 0.27
N LYS A 33 -2.73 0.49 1.34
CA LYS A 33 -4.14 0.09 1.46
C LYS A 33 -5.13 1.16 1.01
N ALA A 34 -6.33 0.75 0.64
CA ALA A 34 -7.43 1.63 0.29
C ALA A 34 -8.77 1.08 0.76
N THR A 35 -9.71 1.98 1.11
CA THR A 35 -11.14 1.65 1.21
C THR A 35 -11.79 1.55 -0.17
N SER A 36 -11.28 2.31 -1.14
CA SER A 36 -11.60 2.23 -2.56
C SER A 36 -10.31 2.34 -3.36
N LEU A 37 -9.91 1.24 -4.00
CA LEU A 37 -8.70 1.19 -4.83
C LEU A 37 -8.73 2.24 -5.94
N LYS A 38 -9.86 2.39 -6.64
CA LYS A 38 -10.05 3.39 -7.69
C LYS A 38 -9.77 4.81 -7.20
N SER A 39 -10.44 5.22 -6.11
CA SER A 39 -10.30 6.58 -5.58
C SER A 39 -8.89 6.85 -5.06
N ARG A 40 -8.32 5.88 -4.34
CA ARG A 40 -7.00 6.04 -3.71
C ARG A 40 -5.86 6.07 -4.71
N VAL A 41 -5.90 5.23 -5.74
CA VAL A 41 -4.86 5.25 -6.76
C VAL A 41 -4.98 6.49 -7.63
N LYS A 42 -6.21 6.90 -8.01
CA LYS A 42 -6.44 8.10 -8.82
C LYS A 42 -5.89 9.37 -8.14
N SER A 43 -5.96 9.48 -6.81
CA SER A 43 -5.44 10.66 -6.09
C SER A 43 -3.94 10.89 -6.26
N TYR A 44 -3.14 9.87 -6.58
CA TYR A 44 -1.72 10.05 -6.89
C TYR A 44 -1.49 10.78 -8.22
N PHE A 45 -2.48 10.81 -9.11
CA PHE A 45 -2.35 11.30 -10.48
C PHE A 45 -3.14 12.58 -10.77
N ILE A 46 -4.02 13.01 -9.86
CA ILE A 46 -4.66 14.32 -9.94
C ILE A 46 -3.60 15.41 -9.68
N ASP A 47 -3.64 16.51 -10.42
CA ASP A 47 -2.74 17.67 -10.24
C ASP A 47 -3.19 18.53 -9.06
N THR A 48 -2.76 18.11 -7.87
CA THR A 48 -2.77 18.94 -6.66
C THR A 48 -1.33 19.16 -6.22
N GLU A 49 -1.07 20.12 -5.32
CA GLU A 49 0.24 20.31 -4.70
C GLU A 49 0.71 19.01 -4.02
N LYS A 50 1.58 18.27 -4.71
CA LYS A 50 2.19 17.03 -4.21
C LYS A 50 3.48 17.38 -3.50
N SER A 51 3.72 16.73 -2.37
CA SER A 51 5.06 16.72 -1.77
C SER A 51 6.10 16.21 -2.79
N LEU A 52 7.34 16.71 -2.71
CA LEU A 52 8.43 16.28 -3.59
C LEU A 52 8.58 14.75 -3.62
N LYS A 53 8.44 14.10 -2.46
CA LYS A 53 8.51 12.63 -2.34
C LYS A 53 7.42 11.92 -3.13
N ASN A 54 6.18 12.42 -3.08
CA ASN A 54 5.06 11.85 -3.84
C ASN A 54 5.23 12.08 -5.34
N SER A 55 5.74 13.24 -5.75
CA SER A 55 6.06 13.52 -7.16
C SER A 55 7.11 12.54 -7.70
N LEU A 56 8.17 12.28 -6.92
CA LEU A 56 9.21 11.30 -7.27
C LEU A 56 8.66 9.87 -7.35
N LEU A 57 7.79 9.47 -6.41
CA LEU A 57 7.10 8.18 -6.48
C LEU A 57 6.34 8.07 -7.80
N VAL A 58 5.46 9.04 -8.11
CA VAL A 58 4.61 9.03 -9.31
C VAL A 58 5.42 8.93 -10.60
N LYS A 59 6.56 9.64 -10.68
CA LYS A 59 7.47 9.55 -11.84
C LYS A 59 8.09 8.16 -12.02
N THR A 60 8.23 7.40 -10.95
CA THR A 60 8.88 6.08 -10.94
C THR A 60 7.90 4.93 -11.22
N ILE A 61 6.59 5.15 -11.06
CA ILE A 61 5.55 4.15 -11.32
C ILE A 61 5.50 3.80 -12.80
N LYS A 62 5.51 2.51 -13.11
CA LYS A 62 5.33 1.96 -14.45
C LYS A 62 4.25 0.91 -14.53
N ASN A 63 3.99 0.23 -13.43
CA ASN A 63 2.86 -0.67 -13.31
C ASN A 63 2.18 -0.53 -11.94
N ILE A 64 0.87 -0.79 -11.92
CA ILE A 64 0.05 -0.85 -10.72
C ILE A 64 -0.71 -2.17 -10.75
N ASP A 65 -0.59 -2.92 -9.66
CA ASP A 65 -1.35 -4.13 -9.38
C ASP A 65 -2.18 -3.92 -8.10
N TYR A 66 -3.13 -4.81 -7.84
CA TYR A 66 -3.93 -4.75 -6.62
C TYR A 66 -4.36 -6.13 -6.15
N ILE A 67 -4.70 -6.23 -4.88
CA ILE A 67 -5.30 -7.40 -4.24
C ILE A 67 -6.56 -6.93 -3.53
N LEU A 68 -7.71 -7.51 -3.88
CA LEU A 68 -8.97 -7.25 -3.20
C LEU A 68 -8.99 -7.88 -1.82
N THR A 69 -9.65 -7.24 -0.87
CA THR A 69 -9.93 -7.79 0.47
C THR A 69 -11.42 -7.67 0.78
N ALA A 70 -11.92 -8.44 1.74
CA ALA A 70 -13.33 -8.36 2.11
C ALA A 70 -13.65 -7.04 2.84
N ASN A 71 -12.65 -6.50 3.57
CA ASN A 71 -12.79 -5.27 4.33
C ASN A 71 -11.45 -4.53 4.47
N VAL A 72 -11.50 -3.33 5.06
CA VAL A 72 -10.34 -2.44 5.25
C VAL A 72 -9.35 -2.97 6.29
N LYS A 73 -9.82 -3.72 7.29
CA LYS A 73 -8.95 -4.30 8.34
C LYS A 73 -8.05 -5.39 7.77
N GLU A 74 -8.57 -6.23 6.89
CA GLU A 74 -7.77 -7.20 6.14
C GLU A 74 -6.75 -6.51 5.23
N ALA A 75 -7.14 -5.43 4.54
CA ALA A 75 -6.20 -4.66 3.72
C ALA A 75 -5.04 -4.09 4.55
N LEU A 76 -5.31 -3.67 5.80
CA LEU A 76 -4.27 -3.22 6.74
C LEU A 76 -3.29 -4.34 7.09
N ILE A 77 -3.80 -5.53 7.45
CA ILE A 77 -2.95 -6.68 7.80
C ILE A 77 -2.11 -7.13 6.60
N LEU A 78 -2.73 -7.19 5.42
CA LEU A 78 -2.06 -7.59 4.18
C LEU A 78 -1.01 -6.56 3.74
N GLU A 79 -1.34 -5.26 3.79
CA GLU A 79 -0.39 -4.17 3.51
C GLU A 79 0.85 -4.29 4.39
N GLU A 80 0.67 -4.41 5.72
CA GLU A 80 1.78 -4.52 6.66
C GLU A 80 2.65 -5.75 6.35
N SER A 81 2.02 -6.89 6.04
CA SER A 81 2.71 -8.13 5.69
C SER A 81 3.56 -7.98 4.42
N LEU A 82 3.02 -7.31 3.39
CA LEU A 82 3.72 -7.04 2.14
C LEU A 82 4.86 -6.03 2.31
N ILE A 83 4.64 -4.96 3.09
CA ILE A 83 5.70 -3.98 3.42
C ILE A 83 6.83 -4.68 4.18
N LYS A 84 6.51 -5.50 5.18
CA LYS A 84 7.50 -6.27 5.94
C LYS A 84 8.31 -7.20 5.05
N ARG A 85 7.63 -7.91 4.13
CA ARG A 85 8.25 -8.89 3.22
C ARG A 85 9.14 -8.24 2.16
N PHE A 86 8.70 -7.13 1.56
CA PHE A 86 9.36 -6.57 0.38
C PHE A 86 10.17 -5.31 0.67
N GLN A 87 10.01 -4.69 1.84
CA GLN A 87 10.67 -3.44 2.26
C GLN A 87 10.74 -2.38 1.12
N PRO A 88 9.60 -1.98 0.52
CA PRO A 88 9.63 -1.13 -0.66
C PRO A 88 10.27 0.23 -0.36
N LYS A 89 11.12 0.71 -1.26
CA LYS A 89 11.89 1.95 -1.11
C LYS A 89 11.06 3.13 -0.61
N TYR A 90 9.90 3.38 -1.24
CA TYR A 90 9.09 4.53 -0.90
C TYR A 90 8.24 4.32 0.37
N ASN A 91 7.94 3.09 0.80
CA ASN A 91 7.30 2.87 2.10
C ASN A 91 8.21 3.23 3.27
N VAL A 92 9.52 3.05 3.12
CA VAL A 92 10.50 3.47 4.13
C VAL A 92 10.65 5.00 4.13
N LEU A 93 10.75 5.61 2.95
CA LEU A 93 10.91 7.08 2.81
C LEU A 93 9.66 7.90 3.16
N LEU A 94 8.48 7.27 3.03
CA LEU A 94 7.15 7.85 3.30
C LEU A 94 6.52 7.28 4.58
N LYS A 95 7.32 6.68 5.46
CA LYS A 95 6.82 6.09 6.70
C LYS A 95 6.11 7.15 7.54
N ASP A 96 4.84 6.93 7.81
CA ASP A 96 4.04 7.71 8.76
C ASP A 96 4.14 7.02 10.15
N ASP A 97 4.04 7.77 11.24
CA ASP A 97 4.19 7.26 12.62
C ASP A 97 2.96 6.47 13.11
N LYS A 98 1.95 6.31 12.25
CA LYS A 98 0.68 5.63 12.57
C LYS A 98 0.80 4.12 12.40
N ARG A 99 1.49 3.45 13.32
CA ARG A 99 1.44 1.99 13.46
C ARG A 99 0.33 1.57 14.40
N TYR A 100 -0.48 0.60 13.97
CA TYR A 100 -1.46 -0.03 14.84
C TYR A 100 -0.75 -1.04 15.76
N PRO A 101 -0.93 -0.95 17.09
CA PRO A 101 -0.40 -1.96 18.00
C PRO A 101 -1.11 -3.29 17.77
N TYR A 102 -0.35 -4.38 17.74
CA TYR A 102 -0.88 -5.73 17.75
C TYR A 102 -0.85 -6.29 19.16
N ILE A 103 -1.80 -7.17 19.48
CA ILE A 103 -1.76 -7.97 20.71
C ILE A 103 -1.22 -9.35 20.34
N LYS A 104 -0.04 -9.69 20.86
CA LYS A 104 0.53 -11.03 20.79
C LYS A 104 0.07 -11.82 22.02
N ILE A 105 -0.49 -12.99 21.77
CA ILE A 105 -0.74 -14.01 22.79
C ILE A 105 0.43 -14.99 22.72
N THR A 106 1.09 -15.29 23.84
CA THR A 106 2.16 -16.30 23.87
C THR A 106 1.58 -17.71 23.89
N ASP A 107 2.34 -18.67 23.38
CA ASP A 107 1.94 -20.09 23.28
C ASP A 107 2.42 -20.92 24.49
N ASP A 108 2.67 -20.25 25.63
CA ASP A 108 3.14 -20.90 26.85
C ASP A 108 1.97 -21.55 27.62
N LYS A 109 2.30 -22.47 28.55
CA LYS A 109 1.32 -23.11 29.46
C LYS A 109 0.41 -22.10 30.18
N PHE A 110 0.90 -20.88 30.41
CA PHE A 110 0.14 -19.74 30.91
C PHE A 110 0.29 -18.59 29.91
N PRO A 111 -0.69 -18.38 29.00
CA PRO A 111 -0.57 -17.36 27.96
C PRO A 111 -0.52 -15.93 28.53
N PHE A 112 0.39 -15.11 28.01
CA PHE A 112 0.48 -13.69 28.34
C PHE A 112 0.10 -12.81 27.15
N LEU A 113 -0.59 -11.70 27.43
CA LEU A 113 -0.89 -10.66 26.45
C LEU A 113 0.25 -9.66 26.39
N ASN A 114 0.83 -9.48 25.21
CA ASN A 114 1.87 -8.49 24.95
C ASN A 114 1.43 -7.53 23.84
N ILE A 115 1.66 -6.23 24.04
CA ILE A 115 1.49 -5.24 22.97
C ILE A 115 2.79 -5.21 22.15
N VAL A 116 2.69 -5.46 20.84
CA VAL A 116 3.82 -5.45 19.89
C VAL A 116 3.59 -4.42 18.76
N ARG A 117 4.66 -3.86 18.19
CA ARG A 117 4.66 -2.78 17.18
C ARG A 117 5.52 -3.09 15.95
#